data_AF-A0AAU3LNB4-F1
#
_entry.id   AF-A0AAU3LNB4-F1
#
_cell.length_a   1.000
_cell.length_b   1.000
_cell.length_c   1.000
_cell.angle_alpha   90.00
_cell.angle_beta   90.00
_cell.angle_gamma   90.00
#
_symmetry.space_group_name_H-M   'P 1'
#
loop_
_entity.id
_entity.type
_entity.pdbx_description
1 polymer ?
#
loop_
_entity_poly.entity_id
_entity_poly.type
_entity_poly.pdbx_seq_one_letter_code
_entity_poly.pdbx_strand_id
1 'polypeptide(L)'
;MSAQPDHAPTVPYAPAPGAPAELLAQLRADKRADRWVPAFEREWAAALEESRRTFSLAGLYEVVQDWQGRLAHAPAVDAFVASGYDDSDAVDLAELRRRRR
;
A
#
# COMPACT_ATOMS: atom_id res chain seq x y z
N MET A 1 31.64 11.08 25.58
CA MET A 1 30.24 11.19 25.13
C MET A 1 30.27 11.48 23.64
N SER A 2 29.95 10.51 22.80
CA SER A 2 29.93 10.68 21.34
C SER A 2 28.47 10.60 20.89
N ALA A 3 27.93 11.71 20.41
CA ALA A 3 26.63 11.74 19.74
C ALA A 3 26.84 11.24 18.30
N GLN A 4 26.25 10.09 17.97
CA GLN A 4 26.18 9.63 16.59
C GLN A 4 25.07 10.45 15.88
N PRO A 5 25.31 11.02 14.69
CA PRO A 5 24.27 11.79 14.02
C PRO A 5 23.17 10.85 13.51
N ASP A 6 21.96 11.02 14.05
CA ASP A 6 20.71 10.29 13.74
C ASP A 6 20.13 10.58 12.33
N HIS A 7 20.96 11.02 11.39
CA HIS A 7 20.53 11.43 10.06
C HIS A 7 21.37 10.74 8.99
N ALA A 8 21.20 9.43 8.85
CA ALA A 8 21.46 8.80 7.56
C ALA A 8 20.45 9.37 6.55
N PRO A 9 20.87 9.92 5.39
CA PRO A 9 19.93 10.39 4.39
C PRO A 9 19.05 9.22 3.95
N THR A 10 17.72 9.41 3.98
CA THR A 10 16.78 8.44 3.44
C THR A 10 17.07 8.28 1.96
N VAL A 11 17.57 7.11 1.57
CA VAL A 11 17.77 6.79 0.16
C VAL A 11 16.42 6.81 -0.54
N PRO A 12 16.26 7.57 -1.65
CA PRO A 12 15.04 7.52 -2.44
C PRO A 12 14.77 6.10 -2.87
N TYR A 13 13.52 5.65 -2.72
CA TYR A 13 13.14 4.31 -3.13
C TYR A 13 13.35 4.14 -4.65
N ALA A 14 14.07 3.08 -5.01
CA ALA A 14 14.22 2.62 -6.38
C ALA A 14 13.91 1.11 -6.40
N PRO A 15 12.91 0.68 -7.17
CA PRO A 15 12.57 -0.74 -7.24
C PRO A 15 13.69 -1.53 -7.90
N ALA A 16 13.81 -2.81 -7.53
CA ALA A 16 14.74 -3.72 -8.18
C ALA A 16 14.43 -3.83 -9.69
N PRO A 17 15.44 -4.08 -10.54
CA PRO A 17 15.21 -4.34 -11.96
C PRO A 17 14.20 -5.48 -12.16
N GLY A 18 13.17 -5.27 -12.98
CA GLY A 18 12.13 -6.27 -13.24
C GLY A 18 10.98 -6.30 -12.23
N ALA A 19 11.11 -5.63 -11.08
CA ALA A 19 10.05 -5.58 -10.05
C ALA A 19 8.67 -5.15 -10.59
N PRO A 20 8.53 -4.22 -11.56
CA PRO A 20 7.21 -3.90 -12.12
C PRO A 20 6.56 -5.07 -12.88
N ALA A 21 7.35 -5.89 -13.59
CA ALA A 21 6.83 -7.03 -14.33
C ALA A 21 6.45 -8.18 -13.38
N GLU A 22 7.26 -8.42 -12.35
CA GLU A 22 6.97 -9.36 -11.28
C GLU A 22 5.73 -8.94 -10.49
N LEU A 23 5.57 -7.65 -10.21
CA LEU A 23 4.38 -7.09 -9.58
C LEU A 23 3.14 -7.38 -10.43
N LEU A 24 3.18 -7.10 -11.74
CA LEU A 24 2.06 -7.39 -12.63
C LEU A 24 1.71 -8.89 -12.68
N ALA A 25 2.71 -9.78 -12.66
CA ALA A 25 2.48 -11.22 -12.59
C ALA A 25 1.77 -11.62 -11.29
N GLN A 26 2.19 -11.05 -10.14
CA GLN A 26 1.53 -11.29 -8.85
C GLN A 26 0.10 -10.76 -8.82
N LEU A 27 -0.16 -9.56 -9.36
CA LEU A 27 -1.51 -9.00 -9.45
C LEU A 27 -2.45 -9.86 -10.30
N ARG A 28 -1.94 -10.48 -11.37
CA ARG A 28 -2.70 -11.41 -12.23
C ARG A 28 -3.00 -12.75 -11.55
N ALA A 29 -2.18 -13.17 -10.60
CA ALA A 29 -2.38 -14.40 -9.83
C ALA A 29 -3.29 -14.21 -8.61
N ASP A 30 -3.53 -12.97 -8.16
CA ASP A 30 -4.39 -12.68 -7.02
C ASP A 30 -5.88 -12.89 -7.35
N LYS A 31 -6.67 -13.32 -6.35
CA LYS A 31 -8.12 -13.50 -6.48
C LYS A 31 -8.88 -12.23 -6.87
N ARG A 32 -8.25 -11.04 -6.73
CA ARG A 32 -8.80 -9.72 -7.08
C ARG A 32 -8.33 -9.21 -8.43
N ALA A 33 -7.67 -10.05 -9.24
CA ALA A 33 -7.05 -9.66 -10.51
C ALA A 33 -7.97 -8.82 -11.40
N ASP A 34 -9.25 -9.21 -11.55
CA ASP A 34 -10.24 -8.50 -12.38
C ASP A 34 -10.43 -7.02 -12.01
N ARG A 35 -10.21 -6.67 -10.74
CA ARG A 35 -10.26 -5.29 -10.26
C ARG A 35 -8.88 -4.64 -10.20
N TRP A 36 -7.87 -5.40 -9.80
CA TRP A 36 -6.55 -4.87 -9.46
C TRP A 36 -5.69 -4.61 -10.69
N VAL A 37 -5.68 -5.52 -11.66
CA VAL A 37 -4.91 -5.36 -12.91
C VAL A 37 -5.31 -4.08 -13.67
N PRO A 38 -6.60 -3.83 -13.99
CA PRO A 38 -6.96 -2.61 -14.72
C PRO A 38 -6.75 -1.32 -13.91
N ALA A 39 -6.76 -1.39 -12.58
CA ALA A 39 -6.45 -0.24 -11.74
C ALA A 39 -4.95 0.09 -11.78
N PHE A 40 -4.09 -0.92 -11.62
CA PHE A 40 -2.65 -0.79 -11.75
C PHE A 40 -2.26 -0.26 -13.13
N GLU A 41 -2.77 -0.83 -14.21
CA GLU A 41 -2.44 -0.41 -15.58
C GLU A 41 -2.80 1.06 -15.85
N ARG A 42 -3.92 1.54 -15.31
CA ARG A 42 -4.33 2.94 -15.43
C ARG A 42 -3.38 3.87 -14.67
N GLU A 43 -3.06 3.55 -13.42
CA GLU A 43 -2.14 4.35 -12.59
C GLU A 43 -0.72 4.35 -13.19
N TRP A 44 -0.26 3.19 -13.67
CA TRP A 44 1.01 3.03 -14.36
C TRP A 44 1.08 3.85 -15.65
N ALA A 45 0.03 3.80 -16.49
CA ALA A 45 -0.03 4.59 -17.72
C ALA A 45 -0.01 6.10 -17.43
N ALA A 46 -0.75 6.56 -16.42
CA ALA A 46 -0.74 7.97 -16.01
C ALA A 46 0.66 8.41 -15.53
N ALA A 47 1.31 7.61 -14.68
CA ALA A 47 2.66 7.88 -14.20
C ALA A 47 3.70 7.87 -15.34
N LEU A 48 3.53 7.00 -16.35
CA LEU A 48 4.42 6.95 -17.51
C LEU A 48 4.30 8.21 -18.37
N GLU A 49 3.09 8.70 -18.60
CA GLU A 49 2.87 9.96 -19.34
C GLU A 49 3.46 11.15 -18.58
N GLU A 50 3.29 11.21 -17.26
CA GLU A 50 3.90 12.25 -16.45
C GLU A 50 5.43 12.17 -16.43
N SER A 51 5.96 10.95 -16.40
CA SER A 51 7.40 10.71 -16.50
C SER A 51 7.97 11.23 -17.82
N ARG A 52 7.26 11.04 -18.93
CA ARG A 52 7.67 11.57 -20.25
C ARG A 52 7.66 13.10 -20.29
N ARG A 53 6.75 13.75 -19.57
CA ARG A 53 6.65 15.22 -19.49
C ARG A 53 7.71 15.85 -18.60
N THR A 54 8.03 15.19 -17.49
CA THR A 54 8.90 15.71 -16.43
C THR A 54 10.31 15.14 -16.46
N PHE A 55 10.55 14.11 -17.29
CA PHE A 55 11.78 13.31 -17.34
C PHE A 55 12.16 12.71 -15.98
N SER A 56 11.17 12.40 -15.15
CA SER A 56 11.34 11.83 -13.81
C SER A 56 10.67 10.46 -13.70
N LEU A 57 11.36 9.49 -13.09
CA LEU A 57 10.80 8.15 -12.80
C LEU A 57 10.15 8.06 -11.41
N ALA A 58 10.19 9.13 -10.60
CA ALA A 58 9.72 9.11 -9.21
C ALA A 58 8.28 8.59 -9.09
N GLY A 59 7.36 9.12 -9.89
CA GLY A 59 5.96 8.68 -9.87
C GLY A 59 5.76 7.22 -10.28
N LEU A 60 6.59 6.67 -11.18
CA LEU A 60 6.53 5.25 -11.53
C LEU A 60 6.99 4.38 -10.35
N TYR A 61 8.00 4.82 -9.61
CA TYR A 61 8.49 4.09 -8.44
C TYR A 61 7.50 4.13 -7.27
N GLU A 62 6.84 5.27 -7.07
CA GLU A 62 5.74 5.40 -6.10
C GLU A 62 4.59 4.43 -6.41
N VAL A 63 4.16 4.33 -7.68
CA VAL A 63 3.14 3.35 -8.08
C VAL A 63 3.58 1.92 -7.76
N VAL A 64 4.83 1.54 -8.08
CA VAL A 64 5.33 0.20 -7.74
C VAL A 64 5.31 -0.04 -6.25
N GLN A 65 5.80 0.92 -5.45
CA GLN A 65 5.88 0.81 -4.00
C GLN A 65 4.49 0.64 -3.38
N ASP A 66 3.52 1.45 -3.82
CA ASP A 66 2.14 1.41 -3.32
C ASP A 66 1.48 0.06 -3.61
N TRP A 67 1.63 -0.45 -4.84
CA TRP A 67 1.04 -1.72 -5.24
C TRP A 67 1.73 -2.93 -4.61
N GLN A 68 3.05 -2.88 -4.39
CA GLN A 68 3.76 -3.87 -3.58
C GLN A 68 3.23 -3.89 -2.14
N GLY A 69 3.03 -2.72 -1.52
CA GLY A 69 2.43 -2.61 -0.19
C GLY A 69 1.02 -3.20 -0.14
N ARG A 70 0.16 -2.88 -1.11
CA ARG A 70 -1.20 -3.44 -1.21
C ARG A 70 -1.19 -4.96 -1.27
N LEU A 71 -0.32 -5.56 -2.09
CA LEU A 71 -0.17 -7.02 -2.16
C LEU A 71 0.35 -7.61 -0.85
N ALA A 72 1.38 -7.01 -0.25
CA ALA A 72 1.97 -7.50 1.00
C ALA A 72 0.96 -7.52 2.15
N HIS A 73 0.05 -6.53 2.20
CA HIS A 73 -0.98 -6.44 3.24
C HIS A 73 -2.30 -7.15 2.89
N ALA A 74 -2.49 -7.59 1.64
CA ALA A 74 -3.75 -8.22 1.21
C ALA A 74 -4.18 -9.41 2.09
N PRO A 75 -3.29 -10.35 2.46
CA PRO A 75 -3.67 -11.47 3.32
C PRO A 75 -4.07 -11.03 4.74
N ALA A 76 -3.43 -10.00 5.28
CA ALA A 76 -3.78 -9.46 6.60
C ALA A 76 -5.16 -8.79 6.59
N VAL A 77 -5.46 -8.04 5.53
CA VAL A 77 -6.81 -7.47 5.31
C VAL A 77 -7.84 -8.59 5.14
N ASP A 78 -7.52 -9.65 4.41
CA ASP A 78 -8.37 -10.82 4.27
C ASP A 78 -8.68 -11.49 5.61
N ALA A 79 -7.65 -11.72 6.44
CA ALA A 79 -7.82 -12.29 7.76
C ALA A 79 -8.64 -11.38 8.68
N PHE A 80 -8.43 -10.07 8.61
CA PHE A 80 -9.21 -9.09 9.35
C PHE A 80 -10.69 -9.13 8.96
N VAL A 81 -11.00 -9.08 7.66
CA VAL A 81 -12.40 -9.16 7.17
C VAL A 81 -13.03 -10.50 7.55
N ALA A 82 -12.29 -11.61 7.43
CA ALA A 82 -12.78 -12.95 7.80
C ALA A 82 -12.98 -13.13 9.31
N SER A 83 -12.29 -12.35 10.15
CA SER A 83 -12.44 -12.42 11.62
C SER A 83 -13.80 -11.94 12.10
N GLY A 84 -14.59 -11.28 11.23
CA GLY A 84 -15.90 -10.75 11.60
C GLY A 84 -15.82 -9.57 12.57
N TYR A 85 -14.66 -8.91 12.68
CA TYR A 85 -14.51 -7.67 13.43
C TYR A 85 -15.25 -6.54 12.69
N ASP A 86 -16.56 -6.54 12.92
CA ASP A 86 -17.46 -5.46 12.55
C ASP A 86 -17.23 -4.32 13.55
N ASP A 87 -16.95 -3.11 13.04
CA ASP A 87 -16.82 -1.89 13.87
C ASP A 87 -18.16 -1.51 14.54
N SER A 88 -19.21 -2.31 14.31
CA SER A 88 -20.52 -2.22 14.96
C SER A 88 -20.52 -2.65 16.43
N ASP A 89 -19.45 -3.27 16.95
CA ASP A 89 -19.24 -3.49 18.40
C ASP A 89 -18.71 -2.23 19.12
N ALA A 90 -19.04 -1.05 18.59
CA ALA A 90 -18.81 0.22 19.26
C ALA A 90 -19.52 0.22 20.62
N VAL A 91 -18.76 0.05 21.69
CA VAL A 91 -19.27 0.21 23.05
C VAL A 91 -19.66 1.68 23.24
N ASP A 92 -20.95 1.95 23.45
CA ASP A 92 -21.43 3.28 23.80
C ASP A 92 -20.73 3.75 25.10
N LEU A 93 -19.85 4.75 24.97
CA LEU A 93 -19.14 5.35 26.10
C LEU A 93 -20.09 5.97 27.13
N ALA A 94 -21.31 6.33 26.74
CA ALA A 94 -22.34 6.82 27.66
C ALA A 94 -22.92 5.68 28.53
N GLU A 95 -23.08 4.46 27.97
CA GLU A 95 -23.53 3.27 28.70
C GLU A 95 -22.50 2.86 29.76
N LEU A 96 -21.21 2.86 29.42
CA LEU A 96 -20.11 2.59 30.38
C LEU A 96 -20.04 3.62 31.51
N ARG A 97 -20.35 4.90 31.23
CA ARG A 97 -20.36 5.96 32.25
C ARG A 97 -21.53 5.84 33.21
N ARG A 98 -22.68 5.30 32.79
CA ARG A 98 -23.84 5.09 33.68
C ARG A 98 -23.64 3.95 34.67
N ARG A 99 -22.98 2.86 34.27
CA ARG A 99 -22.74 1.69 35.13
C ARG A 99 -21.74 1.94 36.26
N ARG A 100 -21.05 3.09 36.25
CA ARG A 100 -20.02 3.46 37.24
C ARG A 100 -20.53 4.41 38.33
N ARG A 101 -21.84 4.67 38.41
CA ARG A 101 -22.48 5.49 39.46
C ARG A 101 -23.45 4.68 40.29
#